data_AF-A4NW18-F1
#
_entry.id   AF-A4NW18-F1
#
_cell.length_a   1.000
_cell.length_b   1.000
_cell.length_c   1.000
_cell.angle_alpha   90.00
_cell.angle_beta   90.00
_cell.angle_gamma   90.00
#
_symmetry.space_group_name_H-M   'P 1'
#
loop_
_entity.id
_entity.type
_entity.pdbx_description
1 polymer ?
#
loop_
_entity_poly.entity_id
_entity_poly.type
_entity_poly.pdbx_seq_one_letter_code
_entity_poly.pdbx_strand_id
1 'polypeptide(L)' 'MRSDLTAFLMMQYKNNQSVLVVIYTKDTNRVLMLQRQDDPDFWQSVTGTIESGETPKKQQFVSYGKKCG' A
#
# COMPACT_ATOMS: atom_id res chain seq x y z
N MET A 1 18.73 27.86 -8.62
CA MET A 1 17.63 28.68 -8.08
C MET A 1 16.34 28.67 -8.93
N ARG A 2 16.38 28.53 -10.28
CA ARG A 2 15.15 28.28 -11.09
C ARG A 2 14.81 26.80 -11.27
N SER A 3 15.77 25.89 -11.03
CA SER A 3 15.62 24.43 -11.07
C SER A 3 14.76 23.87 -9.94
N ASP A 4 14.82 24.51 -8.76
CA ASP A 4 14.28 23.94 -7.52
C ASP A 4 12.76 24.13 -7.41
N LEU A 5 12.22 25.19 -8.04
CA LEU A 5 10.78 25.42 -8.14
C LEU A 5 10.09 24.42 -9.09
N THR A 6 10.77 24.00 -10.16
CA THR A 6 10.24 22.98 -11.05
C THR A 6 10.17 21.63 -10.33
N ALA A 7 11.21 21.24 -9.59
CA ALA A 7 11.20 20.02 -8.78
C ALA A 7 10.09 20.05 -7.70
N PHE A 8 9.88 21.20 -7.04
CA PHE A 8 8.82 21.35 -6.05
C PHE A 8 7.41 21.26 -6.68
N LEU A 9 7.21 21.83 -7.87
CA LEU A 9 5.96 21.71 -8.63
C LEU A 9 5.75 20.31 -9.23
N MET A 10 6.83 19.54 -9.45
CA MET A 10 6.80 18.16 -9.98
C MET A 10 6.66 17.09 -8.88
N MET A 11 6.74 17.45 -7.59
CA MET A 11 6.57 16.51 -6.47
C MET A 11 5.09 16.12 -6.35
N GLN A 12 4.67 15.12 -7.14
CA GLN A 12 3.40 14.45 -6.93
C GLN A 12 3.50 13.61 -5.66
N TYR A 13 2.94 14.12 -4.57
CA TYR A 13 2.78 13.35 -3.35
C TYR A 13 1.90 12.13 -3.61
N LYS A 14 2.33 10.99 -3.08
CA LYS A 14 1.51 9.78 -3.08
C LYS A 14 0.19 10.08 -2.35
N ASN A 15 -0.93 9.62 -2.90
CA ASN A 15 -2.24 9.80 -2.26
C ASN A 15 -2.17 9.32 -0.80
N ASN A 16 -2.64 10.16 0.14
CA ASN A 16 -2.61 9.89 1.57
C ASN A 16 -3.70 8.88 2.00
N GLN A 17 -4.58 8.47 1.09
CA GLN A 17 -5.57 7.43 1.33
C GLN A 17 -5.00 6.05 0.98
N SER A 18 -5.03 5.14 1.96
CA SER A 18 -4.57 3.76 1.80
C SER A 18 -5.52 2.77 2.44
N VAL A 19 -5.57 1.56 1.90
CA VAL A 19 -6.25 0.41 2.49
C VAL A 19 -5.21 -0.53 3.10
N LEU A 20 -5.50 -1.04 4.29
CA LEU A 20 -4.80 -2.16 4.90
C LEU A 20 -5.76 -3.35 4.97
N VAL A 21 -5.36 -4.46 4.36
CA VAL A 21 -6.13 -5.69 4.31
C VAL A 21 -5.50 -6.68 5.29
N VAL A 22 -6.16 -6.96 6.40
CA VAL A 22 -5.68 -7.94 7.39
C VAL A 22 -6.17 -9.32 6.98
N ILE A 23 -5.24 -10.23 6.71
CA ILE A 23 -5.53 -11.59 6.28
C ILE A 23 -5.18 -12.52 7.44
N TYR A 24 -6.15 -13.32 7.86
CA TYR A 24 -5.96 -14.24 8.97
C TYR A 24 -6.71 -15.55 8.75
N THR A 25 -6.22 -16.59 9.41
CA THR A 25 -6.85 -17.90 9.46
C THR A 25 -7.80 -17.97 10.66
N LYS A 26 -9.07 -18.32 10.44
CA LYS A 26 -10.11 -18.29 11.50
C LYS A 26 -9.92 -19.37 12.56
N ASP A 27 -9.31 -20.49 12.19
CA ASP A 27 -9.11 -21.67 13.03
C ASP A 27 -7.95 -21.50 14.01
N THR A 28 -6.85 -20.90 13.53
CA THR A 28 -5.59 -20.77 14.25
C THR A 28 -5.28 -19.34 14.68
N ASN A 29 -6.12 -18.37 14.28
CA ASN A 29 -5.95 -16.93 14.53
C ASN A 29 -4.57 -16.39 14.10
N ARG A 30 -3.95 -17.03 13.10
CA ARG A 30 -2.66 -16.58 12.57
C ARG A 30 -2.90 -15.50 11.51
N VAL A 31 -2.05 -14.48 11.53
CA VAL A 31 -2.12 -13.36 10.59
C VAL A 31 -1.01 -13.51 9.55
N LEU A 32 -1.34 -13.27 8.28
CA LEU A 32 -0.35 -13.21 7.22
C LEU A 32 0.46 -11.91 7.35
N MET A 33 1.77 -12.06 7.49
CA MET A 33 2.72 -10.96 7.50
C MET A 33 3.63 -11.06 6.30
N LEU A 34 3.83 -9.94 5.60
CA LEU A 34 4.75 -9.79 4.49
C LEU A 34 5.88 -8.86 4.93
N GLN A 35 7.12 -9.29 4.67
CA GLN A 35 8.29 -8.44 4.82
C GLN A 35 8.35 -7.44 3.67
N ARG A 36 8.69 -6.19 3.99
CA ARG A 36 8.88 -5.18 2.94
C ARG A 36 10.24 -5.35 2.27
N GLN A 37 10.30 -5.00 1.00
CA GLN A 37 11.54 -5.03 0.23
C GLN A 37 12.44 -3.83 0.54
N ASP A 38 11.84 -2.68 0.87
CA ASP A 38 12.56 -1.43 1.15
C ASP A 38 13.00 -1.28 2.62
N ASP A 39 12.35 -2.01 3.53
CA ASP A 39 12.69 -2.05 4.96
C ASP A 39 12.49 -3.47 5.51
N PRO A 40 13.57 -4.27 5.67
CA PRO A 40 13.49 -5.64 6.15
C PRO A 40 12.97 -5.80 7.58
N ASP A 41 13.10 -4.77 8.43
CA ASP A 41 12.61 -4.81 9.81
C ASP A 41 11.10 -4.49 9.88
N PHE A 42 10.53 -4.00 8.79
CA PHE A 42 9.13 -3.63 8.71
C PHE A 42 8.27 -4.74 8.10
N TRP A 43 7.42 -5.32 8.95
CA TRP A 43 6.47 -6.36 8.57
C TRP A 43 5.05 -5.83 8.59
N GLN A 44 4.27 -6.14 7.56
CA GLN A 44 2.86 -5.73 7.48
C GLN A 44 2.04 -6.72 6.66
N SER A 45 0.73 -6.70 6.84
CA SER A 45 -0.19 -7.36 5.90
C SER A 45 -0.28 -6.58 4.57
N VAL A 46 -1.13 -7.04 3.67
CA VAL A 46 -1.33 -6.43 2.35
C VAL A 46 -1.83 -4.99 2.48
N THR A 47 -1.04 -4.03 1.97
CA THR A 47 -1.39 -2.60 1.91
C THR A 47 -1.40 -2.06 0.47
N GLY A 48 -2.28 -1.11 0.17
CA GLY A 48 -2.36 -0.45 -1.13
C GLY A 48 -2.84 1.00 -1.02
N THR A 49 -2.22 1.89 -1.79
CA THR A 49 -2.68 3.29 -1.92
C THR A 49 -3.92 3.34 -2.81
N ILE A 50 -4.96 4.06 -2.41
CA ILE A 50 -6.18 4.21 -3.22
C ILE A 50 -5.85 5.15 -4.38
N GLU A 51 -6.05 4.71 -5.62
CA GLU A 51 -5.90 5.59 -6.77
C GLU A 51 -7.12 6.50 -6.93
N SER A 52 -6.95 7.64 -7.60
CA SER A 52 -8.03 8.63 -7.76
C SER A 52 -9.21 8.01 -8.50
N GLY A 53 -10.39 8.01 -7.86
CA GLY A 53 -11.62 7.42 -8.40
C GLY A 53 -11.80 5.93 -8.12
N GLU A 54 -10.88 5.29 -7.38
CA GLU A 54 -11.06 3.92 -6.91
C GLU A 54 -11.81 3.84 -5.58
N THR A 55 -12.60 2.78 -5.41
CA THR A 55 -13.23 2.48 -4.12
C THR A 55 -12.28 1.66 -3.24
N PRO A 56 -12.35 1.79 -1.91
CA PRO A 56 -11.52 0.99 -0.99
C PRO A 56 -11.66 -0.52 -1.23
N LYS A 57 -12.88 -0.99 -1.52
CA LYS A 57 -13.15 -2.41 -1.80
C LYS A 57 -12.46 -2.88 -3.07
N LYS A 58 -12.51 -2.09 -4.14
CA LYS A 58 -11.78 -2.41 -5.39
C LYS A 58 -10.28 -2.48 -5.13
N GLN A 59 -9.74 -1.49 -4.39
CA GLN A 59 -8.32 -1.43 -4.12
C GLN A 59 -7.83 -2.60 -3.25
N GLN A 60 -8.65 -3.11 -2.32
CA GLN A 60 -8.34 -4.32 -1.55
C GLN A 60 -8.10 -5.54 -2.46
N PHE A 61 -8.97 -5.80 -3.44
CA PHE A 61 -8.81 -6.94 -4.35
C PHE A 61 -7.57 -6.80 -5.23
N VAL A 62 -7.31 -5.61 -5.76
CA VAL A 62 -6.12 -5.32 -6.57
C VAL A 62 -4.85 -5.52 -5.76
N SER A 63 -4.80 -4.97 -4.53
CA SER A 63 -3.64 -5.09 -3.66
C SER A 63 -3.36 -6.54 -3.26
N TYR A 64 -4.40 -7.31 -2.95
CA TYR A 64 -4.28 -8.73 -2.68
C TYR A 64 -3.71 -9.50 -3.86
N GLY A 65 -4.29 -9.34 -5.05
CA GLY A 65 -3.83 -10.04 -6.26
C GLY A 65 -2.39 -9.71 -6.63
N LYS A 66 -1.94 -8.45 -6.46
CA LYS A 66 -0.56 -8.04 -6.76
C LYS A 66 0.47 -8.53 -5.75
N LYS A 67 0.08 -8.82 -4.50
CA LYS A 67 1.01 -9.13 -3.40
C LYS A 67 0.98 -10.58 -2.93
N CYS A 68 -0.11 -11.31 -3.18
CA CYS A 68 -0.32 -12.67 -2.70
C CYS A 68 -0.64 -13.69 -3.80
N GLY A 69 -0.88 -13.24 -5.05
CA GLY A 69 -0.99 -14.10 -6.22
C GLY A 69 0.36 -14.34 -6.85
#